data_AF-M1VGS0-F1
#
_entry.id   AF-M1VGS0-F1
#
_cell.length_a   1.000
_cell.length_b   1.000
_cell.length_c   1.000
_cell.angle_alpha   90.00
_cell.angle_beta   90.00
_cell.angle_gamma   90.00
#
_symmetry.space_group_name_H-M   'P 1'
#
loop_
_entity.id
_entity.type
_entity.pdbx_description
1 polymer ?
#
loop_
_entity_poly.entity_id
_entity_poly.type
_entity_poly.pdbx_seq_one_letter_code
_entity_poly.pdbx_strand_id
1 'polypeptide(L)'
;MVRCVHLRRPRSCIGFVDAQLIRDHRKLTRCRSDTGGTGLRSTCCTRRWCCAQAQRLPLPERSPGTILRVACVGDVHDQWSDVDAHLLDTVVQPDVVLFTGDYGNENVALVRNIAAYARRRSGAATSARCVASVFGNHDAWYTASARRQAAAAADAAAAAGLTRRFGVPLLETKVEGAVREQLALLREVDVGYGVRTVHLAERDIGVPLSIVGGRPFSWGGPNWRYPRFYEEYFQVSSMEESAARIRACLRAEVERVWSARLERLEEERSGQATSNRHPSKQDAFAPVPCLGVHQVVFLAHNGPCGLGDEPHDICGRDFGFGTAGGTGFDTSSKLQGDFGCPDLADVIQSLKTKPMMAILDGEASVFIDVPLCVFGHMHEQLQWDPQGYGIRQMVVESHHTVYVNAAVVPRVRAAREIAELSGQASLEPGEQPFHNFTVIDMEQRACRETEAATCPAKEPDDALYRVRKVFQVWLSEKAPQTASYVTCLYESSTEYGQDPE
;
A
#
# COMPACT_ATOMS: atom_id res chain seq x y z
N MET A 1 52.35 -1.94 46.09
CA MET A 1 50.88 -1.72 46.13
C MET A 1 50.42 -1.81 44.69
N VAL A 2 49.68 -2.84 44.26
CA VAL A 2 48.23 -2.90 44.36
C VAL A 2 47.81 -4.38 44.46
N ARG A 3 46.89 -4.66 45.39
CA ARG A 3 46.28 -5.95 45.64
C ARG A 3 45.17 -6.23 44.63
N CYS A 4 45.12 -7.49 44.21
CA CYS A 4 44.00 -8.13 43.56
C CYS A 4 42.83 -8.28 44.54
N VAL A 5 41.61 -7.90 44.16
CA VAL A 5 40.36 -8.35 44.79
C VAL A 5 39.34 -8.68 43.71
N HIS A 6 38.95 -9.95 43.67
CA HIS A 6 37.82 -10.50 42.92
C HIS A 6 36.49 -9.93 43.43
N LEU A 7 35.58 -9.54 42.53
CA LEU A 7 34.14 -9.68 42.77
C LEU A 7 33.41 -10.08 41.49
N ARG A 8 32.45 -10.99 41.68
CA ARG A 8 31.81 -11.90 40.72
C ARG A 8 30.79 -11.22 39.80
N ARG A 9 30.65 -11.77 38.58
CA ARG A 9 29.50 -11.58 37.67
C ARG A 9 28.19 -12.09 38.31
N PRO A 10 27.03 -11.64 37.78
CA PRO A 10 26.07 -12.60 37.24
C PRO A 10 25.86 -12.41 35.74
N ARG A 11 25.58 -13.54 35.09
CA ARG A 11 25.35 -13.71 33.65
C ARG A 11 23.94 -13.22 33.29
N SER A 12 23.82 -12.46 32.21
CA SER A 12 22.66 -12.52 31.32
C SER A 12 23.17 -12.57 29.88
N CYS A 13 22.82 -13.63 29.19
CA CYS A 13 23.14 -13.88 27.80
C CYS A 13 22.01 -13.29 26.95
N ILE A 14 22.30 -12.21 26.23
CA ILE A 14 21.55 -11.80 25.04
C ILE A 14 22.55 -11.93 23.90
N GLY A 15 22.30 -12.89 23.01
CA GLY A 15 23.08 -13.11 21.80
C GLY A 15 22.84 -11.95 20.85
N PHE A 16 23.90 -11.20 20.56
CA PHE A 16 23.97 -10.26 19.45
C PHE A 16 23.99 -11.07 18.14
N VAL A 17 23.10 -10.74 17.22
CA VAL A 17 23.22 -11.15 15.82
C VAL A 17 24.07 -10.10 15.10
N ASP A 18 25.02 -10.62 14.34
CA ASP A 18 26.23 -9.99 13.80
C ASP A 18 25.95 -8.91 12.74
N ALA A 19 26.54 -7.72 12.93
CA ALA A 19 26.38 -6.53 12.10
C ALA A 19 27.58 -6.35 11.16
N GLN A 20 27.88 -7.34 10.32
CA GLN A 20 29.06 -7.34 9.45
C GLN A 20 28.81 -7.66 7.97
N LEU A 21 27.61 -7.36 7.44
CA LEU A 21 27.34 -7.47 5.99
C LEU A 21 26.79 -6.19 5.35
N ILE A 22 27.19 -4.99 5.80
CA ILE A 22 26.86 -3.72 5.13
C ILE A 22 28.03 -2.73 5.23
N ARG A 23 29.20 -3.10 4.69
CA ARG A 23 30.28 -2.13 4.40
C ARG A 23 31.10 -2.64 3.22
N ASP A 24 30.62 -2.40 2.01
CA ASP A 24 31.47 -2.17 0.83
C ASP A 24 30.63 -1.76 -0.40
N HIS A 25 30.04 -0.56 -0.35
CA HIS A 25 29.63 0.15 -1.55
C HIS A 25 29.92 1.65 -1.40
N ARG A 26 31.20 2.01 -1.48
CA ARG A 26 31.64 3.37 -1.79
C ARG A 26 32.42 3.36 -3.08
N LYS A 27 32.07 4.34 -3.94
CA LYS A 27 32.63 4.71 -5.25
C LYS A 27 31.94 4.05 -6.43
N LEU A 28 31.09 4.83 -7.11
CA LEU A 28 31.10 5.03 -8.56
C LEU A 28 30.05 6.09 -8.93
N THR A 29 30.49 7.35 -9.02
CA THR A 29 29.76 8.45 -9.67
C THR A 29 30.60 8.97 -10.84
N ARG A 30 30.12 8.69 -12.06
CA ARG A 30 30.26 9.41 -13.35
C ARG A 30 30.30 8.40 -14.50
N CYS A 31 29.19 8.26 -15.22
CA CYS A 31 29.26 7.92 -16.64
C CYS A 31 29.36 9.23 -17.41
N ARG A 32 30.57 9.54 -17.90
CA ARG A 32 30.74 10.42 -19.05
C ARG A 32 30.51 9.57 -20.30
N SER A 33 29.74 10.11 -21.23
CA SER A 33 29.63 9.62 -22.59
C SER A 33 31.00 9.69 -23.28
N ASP A 34 31.59 8.55 -23.61
CA ASP A 34 32.64 8.47 -24.62
C ASP A 34 32.28 7.39 -25.63
N THR A 35 32.26 7.83 -26.89
CA THR A 35 32.03 7.06 -28.10
C THR A 35 33.26 6.26 -28.49
N GLY A 36 33.07 4.98 -28.83
CA GLY A 36 33.99 4.21 -29.67
C GLY A 36 34.83 3.15 -28.95
N GLY A 37 34.65 1.89 -29.33
CA GLY A 37 35.55 0.81 -28.92
C GLY A 37 34.89 -0.55 -28.86
N THR A 38 35.14 -1.38 -29.87
CA THR A 38 34.77 -2.78 -29.98
C THR A 38 35.42 -3.67 -28.91
N GLY A 39 34.66 -4.55 -28.26
CA GLY A 39 35.17 -5.82 -27.72
C GLY A 39 34.89 -6.11 -26.24
N LEU A 40 34.41 -7.33 -26.00
CA LEU A 40 34.20 -8.04 -24.71
C LEU A 40 32.97 -7.64 -23.89
N ARG A 41 31.89 -8.40 -24.10
CA ARG A 41 30.70 -8.47 -23.24
C ARG A 41 31.08 -9.11 -21.90
N SER A 42 31.24 -8.30 -20.85
CA SER A 42 31.10 -8.75 -19.47
C SER A 42 29.64 -8.55 -19.05
N THR A 43 28.95 -9.64 -18.71
CA THR A 43 27.61 -9.66 -18.14
C THR A 43 27.62 -9.04 -16.74
N CYS A 44 27.46 -7.72 -16.68
CA CYS A 44 27.12 -7.00 -15.44
C CYS A 44 25.60 -7.15 -15.20
N CYS A 45 25.21 -8.31 -14.66
CA CYS A 45 23.87 -8.56 -14.14
C CYS A 45 23.77 -8.04 -12.69
N THR A 46 23.82 -6.73 -12.50
CA THR A 46 23.40 -6.06 -11.24
C THR A 46 23.15 -4.57 -11.51
N ARG A 47 21.88 -4.26 -11.83
CA ARG A 47 21.18 -2.94 -11.86
C ARG A 47 20.32 -2.82 -13.12
N ARG A 48 19.16 -3.48 -13.09
CA ARG A 48 18.00 -3.19 -13.96
C ARG A 48 17.18 -2.01 -13.41
N TRP A 49 17.83 -0.97 -12.89
CA TRP A 49 17.20 0.32 -12.65
C TRP A 49 17.65 1.27 -13.76
N CYS A 50 17.35 0.90 -15.01
CA CYS A 50 17.27 1.90 -16.07
C CYS A 50 15.99 2.68 -15.84
N CYS A 51 16.08 4.01 -15.91
CA CYS A 51 14.97 4.93 -15.90
C CYS A 51 13.83 4.36 -16.77
N ALA A 52 12.79 3.83 -16.14
CA ALA A 52 11.55 3.56 -16.84
C ALA A 52 11.01 4.93 -17.22
N GLN A 53 11.31 5.38 -18.43
CA GLN A 53 10.78 6.63 -18.96
C GLN A 53 9.31 6.39 -19.29
N ALA A 54 8.47 7.37 -18.99
CA ALA A 54 7.08 7.34 -19.38
C ALA A 54 6.98 7.27 -20.90
N GLN A 55 6.27 6.26 -21.42
CA GLN A 55 6.10 6.06 -22.86
C GLN A 55 4.64 6.30 -23.23
N ARG A 56 4.40 6.99 -24.35
CA ARG A 56 3.04 7.10 -24.90
C ARG A 56 2.61 5.76 -25.48
N LEU A 57 1.89 4.98 -24.68
CA LEU A 57 1.45 3.62 -24.98
C LEU A 57 0.00 3.45 -24.55
N PRO A 58 -0.77 2.55 -25.21
CA PRO A 58 -2.05 2.13 -24.66
C PRO A 58 -1.84 1.44 -23.30
N LEU A 59 -2.89 1.40 -22.48
CA LEU A 59 -2.89 0.57 -21.28
C LEU A 59 -2.62 -0.89 -21.67
N PRO A 60 -1.84 -1.64 -20.87
CA PRO A 60 -1.62 -3.06 -21.09
C PRO A 60 -2.95 -3.81 -21.26
N GLU A 61 -3.07 -4.59 -22.33
CA GLU A 61 -4.25 -5.44 -22.56
C GLU A 61 -4.41 -6.43 -21.40
N ARG A 62 -5.65 -6.59 -20.95
CA ARG A 62 -6.02 -7.51 -19.87
C ARG A 62 -6.56 -8.80 -20.49
N SER A 63 -5.97 -9.94 -20.15
CA SER A 63 -6.60 -11.24 -20.39
C SER A 63 -7.89 -11.34 -19.55
N PRO A 64 -9.08 -11.38 -20.16
CA PRO A 64 -10.33 -11.53 -19.42
C PRO A 64 -10.34 -12.88 -18.68
N GLY A 65 -10.80 -12.90 -17.44
CA GLY A 65 -10.91 -14.12 -16.63
C GLY A 65 -9.68 -14.51 -15.78
N THR A 66 -8.47 -14.03 -16.08
CA THR A 66 -7.24 -14.40 -15.30
C THR A 66 -6.60 -13.24 -14.53
N ILE A 67 -6.71 -12.00 -15.04
CA ILE A 67 -6.13 -10.82 -14.37
C ILE A 67 -7.16 -10.07 -13.52
N LEU A 68 -6.85 -9.84 -12.26
CA LEU A 68 -7.49 -8.87 -11.36
C LEU A 68 -6.75 -7.53 -11.48
N ARG A 69 -7.43 -6.49 -11.95
CA ARG A 69 -6.87 -5.15 -12.10
C ARG A 69 -7.22 -4.28 -10.90
N VAL A 70 -6.20 -3.76 -10.24
CA VAL A 70 -6.32 -2.83 -9.11
C VAL A 70 -5.84 -1.46 -9.57
N ALA A 71 -6.63 -0.41 -9.31
CA ALA A 71 -6.19 0.97 -9.49
C ALA A 71 -6.00 1.63 -8.12
N CYS A 72 -4.84 2.20 -7.89
CA CYS A 72 -4.49 2.93 -6.69
C CYS A 72 -4.57 4.44 -6.97
N VAL A 73 -5.41 5.11 -6.18
CA VAL A 73 -5.46 6.57 -6.07
C VAL A 73 -4.59 6.92 -4.85
N GLY A 74 -3.38 7.40 -5.15
CA GLY A 74 -2.42 7.87 -4.15
C GLY A 74 -2.89 9.08 -3.34
N ASP A 75 -1.95 9.70 -2.64
CA ASP A 75 -2.19 10.94 -1.87
C ASP A 75 -2.86 12.01 -2.74
N VAL A 76 -4.06 12.42 -2.33
CA VAL A 76 -4.99 13.14 -3.20
C VAL A 76 -4.74 14.65 -3.20
N HIS A 77 -4.48 15.26 -2.04
CA HIS A 77 -4.17 16.68 -1.86
C HIS A 77 -5.08 17.63 -2.66
N ASP A 78 -6.39 17.49 -2.49
CA ASP A 78 -7.41 18.28 -3.17
C ASP A 78 -7.54 18.03 -4.69
N GLN A 79 -6.80 17.06 -5.23
CA GLN A 79 -6.78 16.70 -6.65
C GLN A 79 -7.60 15.44 -6.94
N TRP A 80 -8.90 15.52 -6.63
CA TRP A 80 -9.91 14.53 -7.03
C TRP A 80 -11.14 15.21 -7.64
N SER A 81 -11.61 14.70 -8.78
CA SER A 81 -12.74 15.24 -9.52
C SER A 81 -13.57 14.15 -10.21
N ASP A 82 -14.70 14.55 -10.80
CA ASP A 82 -15.49 13.65 -11.65
C ASP A 82 -14.73 13.18 -12.91
N VAL A 83 -13.68 13.91 -13.32
CA VAL A 83 -12.78 13.47 -14.41
C VAL A 83 -12.01 12.22 -13.98
N ASP A 84 -11.47 12.17 -12.77
CA ASP A 84 -10.79 10.99 -12.24
C ASP A 84 -11.73 9.79 -12.20
N ALA A 85 -12.96 10.00 -11.70
CA ALA A 85 -13.99 8.98 -11.66
C ALA A 85 -14.34 8.45 -13.06
N HIS A 86 -14.50 9.36 -14.05
CA HIS A 86 -14.78 8.99 -15.43
C HIS A 86 -13.64 8.18 -16.06
N LEU A 87 -12.38 8.60 -15.87
CA LEU A 87 -11.20 7.90 -16.39
C LEU A 87 -11.05 6.50 -15.78
N LEU A 88 -11.29 6.36 -14.47
CA LEU A 88 -11.29 5.05 -13.82
C LEU A 88 -12.39 4.13 -14.38
N ASP A 89 -13.60 4.64 -14.56
CA ASP A 89 -14.75 3.83 -14.98
C ASP A 89 -14.75 3.47 -16.48
N THR A 90 -14.14 4.31 -17.34
CA THR A 90 -14.22 4.15 -18.80
C THR A 90 -12.91 3.71 -19.46
N VAL A 91 -11.76 3.97 -18.82
CA VAL A 91 -10.43 3.79 -19.43
C VAL A 91 -9.64 2.73 -18.69
N VAL A 92 -9.43 2.93 -17.38
CA VAL A 92 -8.67 1.96 -16.56
C VAL A 92 -9.50 0.70 -16.35
N GLN A 93 -10.80 0.86 -16.13
CA GLN A 93 -11.77 -0.20 -15.86
C GLN A 93 -11.26 -1.24 -14.83
N PRO A 94 -10.80 -0.79 -13.64
CA PRO A 94 -10.26 -1.73 -12.66
C PRO A 94 -11.40 -2.59 -12.08
N ASP A 95 -11.06 -3.70 -11.44
CA ASP A 95 -11.97 -4.46 -10.59
C ASP A 95 -11.98 -3.86 -9.17
N VAL A 96 -10.82 -3.41 -8.69
CA VAL A 96 -10.64 -2.82 -7.35
C VAL A 96 -10.07 -1.41 -7.45
N VAL A 97 -10.60 -0.46 -6.68
CA VAL A 97 -10.02 0.89 -6.51
C VAL A 97 -9.59 1.06 -5.06
N LEU A 98 -8.33 1.43 -4.83
CA LEU A 98 -7.75 1.66 -3.52
C LEU A 98 -7.37 3.13 -3.35
N PHE A 99 -7.90 3.80 -2.33
CA PHE A 99 -7.51 5.16 -1.96
C PHE A 99 -6.55 5.11 -0.76
N THR A 100 -5.37 5.73 -0.87
CA THR A 100 -4.35 5.71 0.21
C THR A 100 -4.45 6.88 1.20
N GLY A 101 -5.42 7.77 1.03
CA GLY A 101 -5.68 8.89 1.94
C GLY A 101 -5.07 10.21 1.50
N ASP A 102 -4.86 11.11 2.47
CA ASP A 102 -4.40 12.49 2.25
C ASP A 102 -5.29 13.22 1.25
N TYR A 103 -6.60 13.22 1.52
CA TYR A 103 -7.67 13.83 0.72
C TYR A 103 -7.53 15.33 0.54
N GLY A 104 -7.11 16.04 1.60
CA GLY A 104 -6.87 17.49 1.54
C GLY A 104 -7.15 18.19 2.86
N ASN A 105 -6.24 18.10 3.84
CA ASN A 105 -6.33 18.88 5.10
C ASN A 105 -7.73 18.92 5.75
N GLU A 106 -8.37 17.77 5.98
CA GLU A 106 -9.76 17.68 6.50
C GLU A 106 -10.86 18.19 5.54
N ASN A 107 -10.66 18.10 4.22
CA ASN A 107 -11.64 18.49 3.20
C ASN A 107 -12.83 17.51 3.10
N VAL A 108 -13.83 17.76 3.92
CA VAL A 108 -15.10 17.02 3.96
C VAL A 108 -15.83 17.00 2.60
N ALA A 109 -15.79 18.11 1.84
CA ALA A 109 -16.51 18.20 0.57
C ALA A 109 -15.92 17.25 -0.47
N LEU A 110 -14.60 17.19 -0.56
CA LEU A 110 -13.91 16.24 -1.43
C LEU A 110 -14.15 14.79 -0.99
N VAL A 111 -14.07 14.51 0.31
CA VAL A 111 -14.38 13.16 0.84
C VAL A 111 -15.82 12.75 0.53
N ARG A 112 -16.78 13.70 0.53
CA ARG A 112 -18.16 13.44 0.10
C ARG A 112 -18.24 13.04 -1.38
N ASN A 113 -17.43 13.64 -2.25
CA ASN A 113 -17.37 13.29 -3.67
C ASN A 113 -16.78 11.89 -3.86
N ILE A 114 -15.72 11.53 -3.12
CA ILE A 114 -15.17 10.16 -3.10
C ILE A 114 -16.21 9.16 -2.61
N ALA A 115 -16.94 9.48 -1.53
CA ALA A 115 -18.00 8.62 -1.01
C ALA A 115 -19.16 8.43 -2.01
N ALA A 116 -19.50 9.46 -2.78
CA ALA A 116 -20.50 9.36 -3.85
C ALA A 116 -20.03 8.45 -4.99
N TYR A 117 -18.78 8.60 -5.42
CA TYR A 117 -18.14 7.70 -6.39
C TYR A 117 -18.16 6.24 -5.90
N ALA A 118 -17.71 5.99 -4.67
CA ALA A 118 -17.61 4.66 -4.09
C ALA A 118 -18.97 3.95 -3.99
N ARG A 119 -20.03 4.68 -3.58
CA ARG A 119 -21.41 4.16 -3.54
C ARG A 119 -21.94 3.81 -4.93
N ARG A 120 -21.75 4.71 -5.90
CA ARG A 120 -22.17 4.48 -7.30
C ARG A 120 -21.49 3.24 -7.88
N ARG A 121 -20.20 3.07 -7.58
CA ARG A 121 -19.39 1.96 -8.11
C ARG A 121 -19.70 0.62 -7.43
N SER A 122 -19.89 0.62 -6.11
CA SER A 122 -20.21 -0.61 -5.35
C SER A 122 -21.67 -1.08 -5.55
N GLY A 123 -22.60 -0.17 -5.89
CA GLY A 123 -24.01 -0.47 -6.14
C GLY A 123 -24.36 -0.90 -7.56
N ALA A 124 -23.42 -0.87 -8.51
CA ALA A 124 -23.67 -1.28 -9.89
C ALA A 124 -23.76 -2.81 -9.98
N ALA A 125 -25.00 -3.32 -9.99
CA ALA A 125 -25.40 -4.73 -9.83
C ALA A 125 -24.81 -5.76 -10.83
N THR A 126 -23.94 -5.37 -11.76
CA THR A 126 -23.53 -6.22 -12.89
C THR A 126 -22.03 -6.42 -13.04
N SER A 127 -21.18 -5.89 -12.15
CA SER A 127 -19.76 -6.25 -12.14
C SER A 127 -19.17 -6.07 -10.75
N ALA A 128 -18.48 -7.09 -10.26
CA ALA A 128 -17.70 -7.14 -9.03
C ALA A 128 -16.69 -5.98 -8.93
N ARG A 129 -17.15 -4.81 -8.48
CA ARG A 129 -16.33 -3.61 -8.35
C ARG A 129 -16.20 -3.24 -6.88
N CYS A 130 -14.98 -3.32 -6.38
CA CYS A 130 -14.66 -3.00 -5.00
C CYS A 130 -13.99 -1.64 -4.92
N VAL A 131 -14.35 -0.86 -3.90
CA VAL A 131 -13.63 0.36 -3.51
C VAL A 131 -13.25 0.22 -2.05
N ALA A 132 -11.98 0.42 -1.73
CA ALA A 132 -11.48 0.50 -0.36
C ALA A 132 -10.69 1.80 -0.17
N SER A 133 -10.74 2.36 1.03
CA SER A 133 -10.02 3.57 1.37
C SER A 133 -9.34 3.45 2.72
N VAL A 134 -8.32 4.27 2.94
CA VAL A 134 -7.79 4.58 4.27
C VAL A 134 -7.62 6.09 4.38
N PHE A 135 -7.57 6.61 5.60
CA PHE A 135 -7.26 8.01 5.84
C PHE A 135 -5.76 8.24 6.02
N GLY A 136 -5.28 9.32 5.43
CA GLY A 136 -3.93 9.79 5.60
C GLY A 136 -3.80 10.85 6.68
N ASN A 137 -2.57 11.24 6.96
CA ASN A 137 -2.31 12.18 8.05
C ASN A 137 -2.84 13.61 7.78
N HIS A 138 -2.93 14.02 6.52
CA HIS A 138 -3.54 15.29 6.14
C HIS A 138 -5.06 15.27 6.39
N ASP A 139 -5.69 14.11 6.51
CA ASP A 139 -7.13 14.00 6.79
C ASP A 139 -7.49 14.27 8.25
N ALA A 140 -6.50 14.48 9.11
CA ALA A 140 -6.63 14.99 10.48
C ALA A 140 -5.61 16.11 10.77
N TRP A 141 -5.21 16.87 9.74
CA TRP A 141 -4.13 17.85 9.80
C TRP A 141 -4.27 18.86 10.95
N TYR A 142 -5.47 19.37 11.19
CA TYR A 142 -5.78 20.33 12.24
C TYR A 142 -6.22 19.65 13.53
N THR A 143 -7.06 18.62 13.43
CA THR A 143 -7.70 17.93 14.55
C THR A 143 -6.70 17.12 15.37
N ALA A 144 -5.72 16.46 14.74
CA ALA A 144 -4.70 15.71 15.48
C ALA A 144 -3.66 16.62 16.15
N SER A 145 -3.43 17.84 15.65
CA SER A 145 -2.34 18.72 16.10
C SER A 145 -2.82 20.05 16.69
N ALA A 146 -2.73 20.18 18.01
CA ALA A 146 -3.04 21.43 18.72
C ALA A 146 -2.27 22.66 18.19
N ARG A 147 -1.00 22.47 17.76
CA ARG A 147 -0.20 23.53 17.14
C ARG A 147 -0.81 24.00 15.82
N ARG A 148 -1.19 23.06 14.94
CA ARG A 148 -1.81 23.38 13.65
C ARG A 148 -3.21 23.95 13.84
N GLN A 149 -3.95 23.47 14.83
CA GLN A 149 -5.22 24.07 15.25
C GLN A 149 -5.05 25.54 15.65
N ALA A 150 -4.03 25.86 16.46
CA ALA A 150 -3.76 27.24 16.87
C ALA A 150 -3.34 28.13 15.68
N ALA A 151 -2.51 27.60 14.77
CA ALA A 151 -2.12 28.31 13.54
C ALA A 151 -3.34 28.61 12.65
N ALA A 152 -4.18 27.62 12.37
CA ALA A 152 -5.38 27.78 11.57
C ALA A 152 -6.36 28.80 12.18
N ALA A 153 -6.51 28.83 13.51
CA ALA A 153 -7.33 29.82 14.20
C ALA A 153 -6.77 31.25 14.04
N ALA A 154 -5.44 31.41 14.10
CA ALA A 154 -4.79 32.70 13.87
C ALA A 154 -4.95 33.17 12.42
N ASP A 155 -4.77 32.26 11.45
CA ASP A 155 -4.94 32.55 10.02
C ASP A 155 -6.39 32.92 9.70
N ALA A 156 -7.37 32.19 10.25
CA ALA A 156 -8.79 32.50 10.11
C ALA A 156 -9.12 33.89 10.69
N ALA A 157 -8.56 34.24 11.85
CA ALA A 157 -8.74 35.56 12.46
C ALA A 157 -8.12 36.68 11.60
N ALA A 158 -6.94 36.45 11.03
CA ALA A 158 -6.29 37.39 10.11
C ALA A 158 -7.09 37.55 8.81
N ALA A 159 -7.52 36.45 8.21
CA ALA A 159 -8.33 36.43 6.99
C ALA A 159 -9.69 37.11 7.21
N ALA A 160 -10.35 36.92 8.35
CA ALA A 160 -11.57 37.64 8.71
C ALA A 160 -11.33 39.16 8.81
N GLY A 161 -10.16 39.57 9.34
CA GLY A 161 -9.72 40.96 9.35
C GLY A 161 -9.52 41.55 7.95
N LEU A 162 -8.92 40.79 7.03
CA LEU A 162 -8.78 41.18 5.62
C LEU A 162 -10.11 41.15 4.85
N THR A 163 -10.96 40.16 5.09
CA THR A 163 -12.30 40.04 4.48
C THR A 163 -13.12 41.28 4.80
N ARG A 164 -13.16 41.67 6.09
CA ARG A 164 -13.88 42.85 6.57
C ARG A 164 -13.34 44.15 5.99
N ARG A 165 -12.06 44.21 5.63
CA ARG A 165 -11.37 45.43 5.18
C ARG A 165 -11.25 45.55 3.66
N PHE A 166 -11.20 44.43 2.94
CA PHE A 166 -10.86 44.38 1.50
C PHE A 166 -11.73 43.40 0.69
N GLY A 167 -12.72 42.74 1.29
CA GLY A 167 -13.62 41.82 0.58
C GLY A 167 -12.95 40.54 0.04
N VAL A 168 -11.78 40.18 0.58
CA VAL A 168 -11.03 38.97 0.19
C VAL A 168 -11.73 37.72 0.75
N PRO A 169 -11.93 36.63 -0.03
CA PRO A 169 -12.52 35.40 0.48
C PRO A 169 -11.71 34.76 1.62
N LEU A 170 -12.40 34.13 2.59
CA LEU A 170 -11.78 33.39 3.69
C LEU A 170 -10.98 32.19 3.14
N LEU A 171 -9.72 32.04 3.61
CA LEU A 171 -8.95 30.80 3.45
C LEU A 171 -9.63 29.65 4.22
N GLU A 172 -9.39 28.41 3.79
CA GLU A 172 -9.91 27.18 4.40
C GLU A 172 -9.80 27.20 5.93
N THR A 173 -10.94 27.39 6.58
CA THR A 173 -11.02 27.39 8.05
C THR A 173 -11.30 25.98 8.54
N LYS A 174 -10.62 25.57 9.62
CA LYS A 174 -10.92 24.34 10.35
C LYS A 174 -12.43 24.17 10.52
N VAL A 175 -12.98 23.08 10.00
CA VAL A 175 -14.37 22.68 10.24
C VAL A 175 -14.40 21.81 11.48
N GLU A 176 -15.14 22.25 12.51
CA GLU A 176 -15.32 21.46 13.72
C GLU A 176 -16.03 20.14 13.39
N GLY A 177 -15.47 19.01 13.87
CA GLY A 177 -16.02 17.68 13.60
C GLY A 177 -15.66 17.09 12.23
N ALA A 178 -14.82 17.73 11.42
CA ALA A 178 -14.45 17.25 10.08
C ALA A 178 -13.96 15.80 10.06
N VAL A 179 -13.09 15.38 10.99
CA VAL A 179 -12.62 13.99 11.08
C VAL A 179 -13.79 13.02 11.31
N ARG A 180 -14.72 13.33 12.21
CA ARG A 180 -15.90 12.48 12.46
C ARG A 180 -16.81 12.40 11.24
N GLU A 181 -16.99 13.51 10.54
CA GLU A 181 -17.81 13.54 9.33
C GLU A 181 -17.17 12.76 8.18
N GLN A 182 -15.86 12.91 7.95
CA GLN A 182 -15.11 12.14 6.95
C GLN A 182 -15.21 10.63 7.24
N LEU A 183 -14.96 10.22 8.49
CA LEU A 183 -15.13 8.83 8.93
C LEU A 183 -16.56 8.32 8.64
N ALA A 184 -17.58 9.12 8.92
CA ALA A 184 -18.97 8.74 8.65
C ALA A 184 -19.27 8.61 7.14
N LEU A 185 -18.71 9.49 6.31
CA LEU A 185 -18.89 9.48 4.86
C LEU A 185 -18.27 8.26 4.18
N LEU A 186 -17.08 7.84 4.63
CA LEU A 186 -16.36 6.69 4.07
C LEU A 186 -16.55 5.39 4.86
N ARG A 187 -17.37 5.37 5.92
CA ARG A 187 -17.55 4.21 6.82
C ARG A 187 -17.76 2.86 6.13
N GLU A 188 -18.35 2.87 4.93
CA GLU A 188 -18.69 1.66 4.19
C GLU A 188 -17.53 1.13 3.37
N VAL A 189 -16.49 1.93 3.11
CA VAL A 189 -15.33 1.58 2.27
C VAL A 189 -13.98 1.78 2.97
N ASP A 190 -13.95 2.53 4.08
CA ASP A 190 -12.77 2.69 4.90
C ASP A 190 -12.39 1.37 5.56
N VAL A 191 -11.12 0.99 5.40
CA VAL A 191 -10.53 -0.21 5.99
C VAL A 191 -9.52 0.11 7.08
N GLY A 192 -9.32 1.37 7.46
CA GLY A 192 -8.44 1.72 8.58
C GLY A 192 -8.84 0.99 9.87
N TYR A 193 -7.96 0.13 10.40
CA TYR A 193 -8.33 -0.84 11.46
C TYR A 193 -9.60 -1.66 11.15
N GLY A 194 -9.77 -2.05 9.89
CA GLY A 194 -10.92 -2.74 9.36
C GLY A 194 -10.55 -3.64 8.19
N VAL A 195 -11.57 -4.20 7.56
CA VAL A 195 -11.40 -5.16 6.47
C VAL A 195 -12.53 -5.02 5.46
N ARG A 196 -12.20 -5.28 4.20
CA ARG A 196 -13.17 -5.35 3.10
C ARG A 196 -12.90 -6.57 2.25
N THR A 197 -13.91 -7.41 2.08
CA THR A 197 -13.86 -8.57 1.19
C THR A 197 -14.13 -8.15 -0.25
N VAL A 198 -13.29 -8.62 -1.17
CA VAL A 198 -13.50 -8.49 -2.61
C VAL A 198 -14.26 -9.73 -3.07
N HIS A 199 -15.51 -9.53 -3.51
CA HIS A 199 -16.33 -10.59 -4.09
C HIS A 199 -16.21 -10.53 -5.60
N LEU A 200 -15.67 -11.58 -6.24
CA LEU A 200 -15.53 -11.64 -7.68
C LEU A 200 -16.44 -12.75 -8.20
N ALA A 201 -17.70 -12.40 -8.50
CA ALA A 201 -18.79 -13.35 -8.80
C ALA A 201 -18.49 -14.40 -9.91
N GLU A 202 -17.51 -14.15 -10.80
CA GLU A 202 -17.09 -15.06 -11.89
C GLU A 202 -15.68 -15.65 -11.70
N ARG A 203 -14.99 -15.30 -10.62
CA ARG A 203 -13.58 -15.65 -10.34
C ARG A 203 -13.35 -16.26 -8.98
N ASP A 204 -14.34 -16.26 -8.10
CA ASP A 204 -14.22 -16.85 -6.78
C ASP A 204 -14.06 -18.37 -6.93
N ILE A 205 -12.83 -18.87 -6.86
CA ILE A 205 -12.49 -20.30 -6.75
C ILE A 205 -12.83 -20.83 -5.33
N GLY A 206 -13.88 -20.28 -4.70
CA GLY A 206 -14.37 -20.62 -3.38
C GLY A 206 -13.81 -19.82 -2.19
N VAL A 207 -12.76 -18.99 -2.37
CA VAL A 207 -12.18 -18.14 -1.30
C VAL A 207 -11.99 -16.70 -1.80
N PRO A 208 -12.58 -15.68 -1.13
CA PRO A 208 -12.44 -14.29 -1.55
C PRO A 208 -11.10 -13.68 -1.15
N LEU A 209 -10.68 -12.64 -1.89
CA LEU A 209 -9.55 -11.78 -1.53
C LEU A 209 -9.98 -10.77 -0.46
N SER A 210 -9.22 -10.61 0.63
CA SER A 210 -9.52 -9.62 1.68
C SER A 210 -8.55 -8.44 1.63
N ILE A 211 -9.08 -7.22 1.73
CA ILE A 211 -8.31 -5.98 1.88
C ILE A 211 -8.33 -5.60 3.36
N VAL A 212 -7.17 -5.64 4.03
CA VAL A 212 -7.04 -5.29 5.45
C VAL A 212 -6.33 -3.95 5.56
N GLY A 213 -6.90 -3.01 6.32
CA GLY A 213 -6.28 -1.71 6.49
C GLY A 213 -5.31 -1.62 7.66
N GLY A 214 -4.27 -0.81 7.48
CA GLY A 214 -3.34 -0.44 8.54
C GLY A 214 -3.90 0.65 9.46
N ARG A 215 -3.01 1.29 10.22
CA ARG A 215 -3.36 2.44 11.07
C ARG A 215 -3.78 3.66 10.21
N PRO A 216 -5.03 4.15 10.32
CA PRO A 216 -5.45 5.37 9.63
C PRO A 216 -4.81 6.61 10.26
N PHE A 217 -4.70 7.70 9.50
CA PHE A 217 -4.11 8.98 9.94
C PHE A 217 -2.65 8.87 10.42
N SER A 218 -1.93 7.82 10.02
CA SER A 218 -0.53 7.60 10.41
C SER A 218 0.37 8.69 9.82
N TRP A 219 1.34 9.18 10.61
CA TRP A 219 2.42 10.07 10.15
C TRP A 219 3.72 9.32 9.83
N GLY A 220 3.65 7.99 9.85
CA GLY A 220 4.82 7.13 9.72
C GLY A 220 5.80 7.25 10.90
N GLY A 221 6.91 6.52 10.75
CA GLY A 221 8.03 6.51 11.66
C GLY A 221 7.81 5.76 12.98
N PRO A 222 8.88 5.65 13.79
CA PRO A 222 8.90 4.77 14.95
C PRO A 222 8.12 5.32 16.16
N ASN A 223 7.77 6.60 16.16
CA ASN A 223 7.19 7.27 17.32
C ASN A 223 5.66 7.22 17.29
N TRP A 224 5.04 6.88 18.42
CA TRP A 224 3.59 6.97 18.60
C TRP A 224 3.14 8.44 18.71
N ARG A 225 2.80 9.04 17.57
CA ARG A 225 2.39 10.45 17.48
C ARG A 225 0.90 10.60 17.78
N TYR A 226 0.54 11.71 18.42
CA TYR A 226 -0.85 12.11 18.70
C TYR A 226 -1.67 11.09 19.54
N PRO A 227 -1.17 10.64 20.71
CA PRO A 227 -1.83 9.60 21.52
C PRO A 227 -3.28 9.93 21.88
N ARG A 228 -3.59 11.19 22.25
CA ARG A 228 -4.95 11.62 22.58
C ARG A 228 -5.93 11.47 21.41
N PHE A 229 -5.47 11.72 20.18
CA PHE A 229 -6.29 11.57 18.98
C PHE A 229 -6.64 10.10 18.76
N TYR A 230 -5.64 9.20 18.85
CA TYR A 230 -5.89 7.77 18.68
C TYR A 230 -6.73 7.16 19.81
N GLU A 231 -6.56 7.64 21.04
CA GLU A 231 -7.39 7.24 22.18
C GLU A 231 -8.85 7.67 21.97
N GLU A 232 -9.10 8.92 21.58
CA GLU A 232 -10.45 9.46 21.38
C GLU A 232 -11.20 8.81 20.20
N TYR A 233 -10.53 8.60 19.06
CA TYR A 233 -11.18 8.16 17.83
C TYR A 233 -11.14 6.64 17.61
N PHE A 234 -10.10 5.96 18.09
CA PHE A 234 -9.87 4.54 17.81
C PHE A 234 -9.72 3.67 19.06
N GLN A 235 -9.64 4.28 20.25
CA GLN A 235 -9.39 3.60 21.52
C GLN A 235 -8.09 2.78 21.47
N VAL A 236 -7.05 3.35 20.86
CA VAL A 236 -5.71 2.75 20.75
C VAL A 236 -4.69 3.73 21.32
N SER A 237 -3.84 3.25 22.23
CA SER A 237 -2.93 4.09 23.00
C SER A 237 -1.44 3.86 22.71
N SER A 238 -1.10 2.84 21.92
CA SER A 238 0.29 2.48 21.62
C SER A 238 0.46 1.80 20.25
N MET A 239 1.72 1.73 19.80
CA MET A 239 2.12 0.99 18.58
C MET A 239 1.76 -0.50 18.70
N GLU A 240 1.93 -1.08 19.89
CA GLU A 240 1.62 -2.48 20.18
C GLU A 240 0.11 -2.74 20.05
N GLU A 241 -0.72 -1.86 20.62
CA GLU A 241 -2.18 -1.94 20.52
C GLU A 241 -2.67 -1.71 19.08
N SER A 242 -2.00 -0.84 18.33
CA SER A 242 -2.25 -0.64 16.90
C SER A 242 -2.04 -1.94 16.11
N ALA A 243 -0.88 -2.59 16.31
CA ALA A 243 -0.58 -3.87 15.68
C ALA A 243 -1.57 -4.96 16.09
N ALA A 244 -1.94 -5.01 17.38
CA ALA A 244 -2.94 -5.93 17.90
C ALA A 244 -4.32 -5.72 17.26
N ARG A 245 -4.74 -4.46 17.05
CA ARG A 245 -5.99 -4.12 16.36
C ARG A 245 -5.99 -4.62 14.91
N ILE A 246 -4.91 -4.38 14.16
CA ILE A 246 -4.77 -4.87 12.77
C ILE A 246 -4.83 -6.40 12.73
N ARG A 247 -4.12 -7.09 13.63
CA ARG A 247 -4.17 -8.56 13.77
C ARG A 247 -5.57 -9.07 14.07
N ALA A 248 -6.29 -8.40 14.97
CA ALA A 248 -7.64 -8.80 15.35
C ALA A 248 -8.60 -8.71 14.15
N CYS A 249 -8.52 -7.64 13.35
CA CYS A 249 -9.31 -7.49 12.13
C CYS A 249 -9.02 -8.58 11.11
N LEU A 250 -7.74 -8.86 10.85
CA LEU A 250 -7.34 -9.95 9.96
C LEU A 250 -7.85 -11.30 10.44
N ARG A 251 -7.66 -11.61 11.74
CA ARG A 251 -8.12 -12.87 12.33
C ARG A 251 -9.63 -13.03 12.19
N ALA A 252 -10.40 -12.02 12.57
CA ALA A 252 -11.86 -12.07 12.50
C ALA A 252 -12.36 -12.29 11.06
N GLU A 253 -11.71 -11.70 10.07
CA GLU A 253 -12.05 -11.94 8.66
C GLU A 253 -11.75 -13.37 8.22
N VAL A 254 -10.57 -13.89 8.56
CA VAL A 254 -10.19 -15.26 8.21
C VAL A 254 -11.15 -16.26 8.86
N GLU A 255 -11.46 -16.08 10.14
CA GLU A 255 -12.47 -16.88 10.86
C GLU A 255 -13.82 -16.84 10.12
N ARG A 256 -14.32 -15.65 9.81
CA ARG A 256 -15.59 -15.46 9.12
C ARG A 256 -15.64 -16.16 7.75
N VAL A 257 -14.59 -16.00 6.94
CA VAL A 257 -14.53 -16.58 5.57
C VAL A 257 -14.45 -18.09 5.63
N TRP A 258 -13.61 -18.64 6.49
CA TRP A 258 -13.30 -20.05 6.49
C TRP A 258 -14.29 -20.89 7.29
N SER A 259 -14.91 -20.37 8.37
CA SER A 259 -16.05 -21.05 9.02
C SER A 259 -17.21 -21.25 8.04
N ALA A 260 -17.56 -20.23 7.26
CA ALA A 260 -18.61 -20.34 6.23
C ALA A 260 -18.25 -21.27 5.06
N ARG A 261 -16.95 -21.52 4.83
CA ARG A 261 -16.48 -22.50 3.83
C ARG A 261 -16.53 -23.91 4.40
N LEU A 262 -16.13 -24.10 5.65
CA LEU A 262 -16.19 -25.39 6.36
C LEU A 262 -17.61 -25.93 6.42
N GLU A 263 -18.58 -25.11 6.87
CA GLU A 263 -19.99 -25.50 6.93
C GLU A 263 -20.50 -26.01 5.58
N ARG A 264 -20.20 -25.30 4.48
CA ARG A 264 -20.57 -25.72 3.12
C ARG A 264 -19.94 -27.05 2.70
N LEU A 265 -18.66 -27.27 3.02
CA LEU A 265 -17.98 -28.53 2.71
C LEU A 265 -18.54 -29.71 3.52
N GLU A 266 -18.97 -29.48 4.75
CA GLU A 266 -19.62 -30.48 5.60
C GLU A 266 -21.03 -30.84 5.08
N GLU A 267 -21.81 -29.86 4.64
CA GLU A 267 -23.10 -30.05 3.97
C GLU A 267 -22.95 -30.87 2.67
N GLU A 268 -21.94 -30.55 1.84
CA GLU A 268 -21.65 -31.30 0.61
C GLU A 268 -21.24 -32.75 0.90
N ARG A 269 -20.38 -32.97 1.91
CA ARG A 269 -19.95 -34.32 2.34
C ARG A 269 -21.10 -35.14 2.92
N SER A 270 -21.97 -34.53 3.73
CA SER A 270 -23.13 -35.20 4.31
C SER A 270 -24.22 -35.49 3.25
N GLY A 271 -24.36 -34.65 2.23
CA GLY A 271 -25.22 -34.90 1.07
C GLY A 271 -24.72 -36.01 0.14
N GLN A 272 -23.41 -36.27 0.08
CA GLN A 272 -22.80 -37.36 -0.70
C GLN A 272 -22.66 -38.69 0.07
N ALA A 273 -22.84 -38.67 1.40
CA ALA A 273 -22.68 -39.85 2.25
C ALA A 273 -23.90 -40.79 2.23
N THR A 274 -24.11 -41.50 1.11
CA THR A 274 -24.94 -42.74 1.06
C THR A 274 -24.10 -44.01 1.02
N SER A 275 -22.82 -43.98 1.42
CA SER A 275 -21.96 -45.16 1.43
C SER A 275 -21.31 -45.38 2.80
N ASN A 276 -21.66 -46.50 3.43
CA ASN A 276 -21.18 -46.98 4.73
C ASN A 276 -19.65 -47.05 4.79
N ARG A 277 -19.01 -46.16 5.55
CA ARG A 277 -17.71 -46.41 6.16
C ARG A 277 -17.72 -45.97 7.62
N HIS A 278 -17.39 -46.90 8.51
CA HIS A 278 -17.14 -46.60 9.92
C HIS A 278 -15.73 -46.02 10.11
N PRO A 279 -15.56 -44.92 10.87
CA PRO A 279 -14.25 -44.39 11.20
C PRO A 279 -13.55 -45.30 12.22
N SER A 280 -12.24 -45.46 12.08
CA SER A 280 -11.40 -46.29 12.95
C SER A 280 -10.64 -45.44 13.97
N LYS A 281 -10.28 -46.03 15.12
CA LYS A 281 -9.65 -45.34 16.28
C LYS A 281 -8.22 -44.77 16.04
N GLN A 282 -7.71 -44.74 14.81
CA GLN A 282 -6.38 -44.22 14.47
C GLN A 282 -6.35 -42.72 14.10
N ASP A 283 -7.50 -42.05 14.02
CA ASP A 283 -7.58 -40.64 13.59
C ASP A 283 -7.23 -39.61 14.69
N ALA A 284 -6.98 -40.04 15.93
CA ALA A 284 -6.80 -39.16 17.09
C ALA A 284 -5.42 -38.45 17.20
N PHE A 285 -4.49 -38.72 16.28
CA PHE A 285 -3.17 -38.07 16.20
C PHE A 285 -2.85 -37.52 14.81
N ALA A 286 -3.86 -37.36 13.95
CA ALA A 286 -3.66 -36.74 12.66
C ALA A 286 -3.26 -35.26 12.83
N PRO A 287 -2.24 -34.76 12.11
CA PRO A 287 -1.92 -33.34 12.11
C PRO A 287 -3.16 -32.54 11.67
N VAL A 288 -3.36 -31.38 12.30
CA VAL A 288 -4.40 -30.41 11.96
C VAL A 288 -4.43 -30.21 10.44
N PRO A 289 -5.52 -30.50 9.73
CA PRO A 289 -5.59 -30.33 8.29
C PRO A 289 -5.52 -28.84 7.91
N CYS A 290 -4.62 -28.51 6.97
CA CYS A 290 -4.60 -27.21 6.31
C CYS A 290 -5.81 -27.13 5.37
N LEU A 291 -6.66 -26.11 5.55
CA LEU A 291 -7.86 -25.90 4.74
C LEU A 291 -7.57 -25.19 3.41
N GLY A 292 -6.45 -24.46 3.34
CA GLY A 292 -6.00 -23.76 2.14
C GLY A 292 -5.33 -22.42 2.45
N VAL A 293 -5.33 -21.54 1.44
CA VAL A 293 -4.66 -20.23 1.48
C VAL A 293 -5.68 -19.10 1.44
N HIS A 294 -5.63 -18.20 2.42
CA HIS A 294 -6.35 -16.93 2.43
C HIS A 294 -5.47 -15.82 1.87
N GLN A 295 -5.94 -15.12 0.85
CA GLN A 295 -5.17 -14.03 0.23
C GLN A 295 -5.53 -12.68 0.84
N VAL A 296 -4.51 -11.90 1.19
CA VAL A 296 -4.65 -10.60 1.84
C VAL A 296 -3.90 -9.51 1.09
N VAL A 297 -4.60 -8.42 0.78
CA VAL A 297 -3.98 -7.15 0.38
C VAL A 297 -3.98 -6.22 1.58
N PHE A 298 -2.82 -5.66 1.94
CA PHE A 298 -2.78 -4.57 2.91
C PHE A 298 -2.97 -3.22 2.22
N LEU A 299 -3.82 -2.36 2.80
CA LEU A 299 -3.97 -0.96 2.41
C LEU A 299 -3.64 -0.06 3.61
N ALA A 300 -2.68 0.84 3.47
CA ALA A 300 -2.33 1.77 4.54
C ALA A 300 -2.01 3.14 3.98
N HIS A 301 -2.02 4.18 4.81
CA HIS A 301 -1.49 5.46 4.34
C HIS A 301 0.05 5.43 4.31
N ASN A 302 0.68 4.80 5.29
CA ASN A 302 2.13 4.62 5.34
C ASN A 302 2.51 3.15 5.18
N GLY A 303 3.56 2.87 4.42
CA GLY A 303 4.10 1.52 4.26
C GLY A 303 4.70 0.98 5.56
N PRO A 304 4.99 -0.33 5.64
CA PRO A 304 5.69 -0.90 6.79
C PRO A 304 7.15 -0.41 6.83
N CYS A 305 7.72 -0.30 8.03
CA CYS A 305 9.17 -0.11 8.16
C CYS A 305 9.93 -1.41 7.80
N GLY A 306 11.24 -1.30 7.63
CA GLY A 306 12.13 -2.35 7.13
C GLY A 306 12.30 -2.34 5.61
N LEU A 307 11.80 -1.32 4.91
CA LEU A 307 11.87 -1.19 3.45
C LEU A 307 12.90 -0.15 2.98
N GLY A 308 13.68 0.41 3.90
CA GLY A 308 14.81 1.30 3.61
C GLY A 308 14.71 2.64 4.32
N ASP A 309 15.87 3.25 4.59
CA ASP A 309 16.04 4.45 5.41
C ASP A 309 16.69 5.63 4.67
N GLU A 310 17.12 5.44 3.43
CA GLU A 310 17.64 6.51 2.57
C GLU A 310 16.52 7.25 1.85
N PRO A 311 16.67 8.54 1.48
CA PRO A 311 15.60 9.34 0.87
C PRO A 311 14.93 8.70 -0.36
N HIS A 312 15.69 7.95 -1.17
CA HIS A 312 15.21 7.29 -2.38
C HIS A 312 14.52 5.94 -2.12
N ASP A 313 14.69 5.37 -0.93
CA ASP A 313 14.01 4.13 -0.55
C ASP A 313 12.50 4.38 -0.40
N ILE A 314 11.69 3.35 -0.59
CA ILE A 314 10.22 3.48 -0.64
C ILE A 314 9.59 4.11 0.63
N CYS A 315 10.20 3.88 1.80
CA CYS A 315 9.77 4.39 3.11
C CYS A 315 10.76 5.41 3.73
N GLY A 316 11.82 5.78 3.02
CA GLY A 316 12.89 6.60 3.59
C GLY A 316 12.57 8.09 3.64
N ARG A 317 12.86 8.75 4.74
CA ARG A 317 12.51 10.16 4.91
C ARG A 317 13.42 11.11 4.13
N ASP A 318 12.80 12.11 3.51
CA ASP A 318 13.44 13.17 2.72
C ASP A 318 13.00 14.59 3.15
N PHE A 319 12.15 14.72 4.17
CA PHE A 319 11.57 16.00 4.61
C PHE A 319 12.00 16.45 6.02
N GLY A 320 11.81 17.74 6.32
CA GLY A 320 12.02 18.33 7.65
C GLY A 320 13.41 18.93 7.87
N PHE A 321 14.13 19.25 6.81
CA PHE A 321 15.27 20.16 6.86
C PHE A 321 14.79 21.57 7.20
N GLY A 322 15.28 22.12 8.31
CA GLY A 322 15.09 23.52 8.69
C GLY A 322 13.64 23.91 9.00
N THR A 323 13.23 23.84 10.28
CA THR A 323 12.44 24.91 10.94
C THR A 323 12.19 24.59 12.42
N ALA A 324 13.15 25.01 13.25
CA ALA A 324 12.87 25.60 14.55
C ALA A 324 13.97 26.60 14.94
N GLY A 325 13.86 27.85 14.44
CA GLY A 325 14.21 29.03 15.23
C GLY A 325 15.67 29.49 15.38
N GLY A 326 16.59 29.22 14.45
CA GLY A 326 17.93 29.80 14.49
C GLY A 326 18.57 29.87 13.10
N THR A 327 19.31 30.94 12.84
CA THR A 327 20.02 31.26 11.59
C THR A 327 21.20 30.31 11.27
N GLY A 328 21.02 29.00 11.44
CA GLY A 328 22.05 27.99 11.24
C GLY A 328 21.52 26.85 10.38
N PHE A 329 22.17 26.63 9.24
CA PHE A 329 22.02 25.44 8.43
C PHE A 329 22.74 24.29 9.17
N ASP A 330 22.03 23.59 10.06
CA ASP A 330 22.59 22.42 10.74
C ASP A 330 22.52 21.20 9.81
N THR A 331 23.64 20.89 9.17
CA THR A 331 23.85 19.68 8.36
C THR A 331 24.14 18.43 9.21
N SER A 332 24.14 18.53 10.55
CA SER A 332 24.61 17.45 11.43
C SER A 332 23.51 16.49 11.89
N SER A 333 22.24 16.91 11.90
CA SER A 333 21.13 15.95 12.05
C SER A 333 20.85 15.29 10.70
N LYS A 334 21.46 14.13 10.45
CA LYS A 334 20.98 13.21 9.42
C LYS A 334 19.52 12.88 9.71
N LEU A 335 18.60 13.56 9.03
CA LEU A 335 17.14 13.30 9.10
C LEU A 335 16.72 12.14 8.18
N GLN A 336 17.70 11.36 7.70
CA GLN A 336 17.52 10.07 7.07
C GLN A 336 16.98 9.08 8.12
N GLY A 337 16.15 8.15 7.68
CA GLY A 337 15.49 7.22 8.57
C GLY A 337 14.30 6.57 7.88
N ASP A 338 14.04 5.32 8.24
CA ASP A 338 12.85 4.62 7.83
C ASP A 338 11.63 5.23 8.53
N PHE A 339 10.72 5.76 7.74
CA PHE A 339 9.48 6.37 8.19
C PHE A 339 8.25 5.49 7.87
N GLY A 340 8.47 4.22 7.57
CA GLY A 340 7.42 3.22 7.59
C GLY A 340 6.86 3.00 9.00
N CYS A 341 5.73 2.28 9.06
CA CYS A 341 4.97 1.98 10.26
C CYS A 341 5.46 0.67 10.91
N PRO A 342 5.97 0.71 12.17
CA PRO A 342 6.40 -0.49 12.88
C PRO A 342 5.29 -1.49 13.17
N ASP A 343 4.08 -1.03 13.46
CA ASP A 343 2.92 -1.88 13.72
C ASP A 343 2.47 -2.68 12.48
N LEU A 344 2.47 -2.05 11.30
CA LEU A 344 2.17 -2.75 10.05
C LEU A 344 3.29 -3.74 9.69
N ALA A 345 4.56 -3.35 9.90
CA ALA A 345 5.70 -4.23 9.72
C ALA A 345 5.63 -5.45 10.63
N ASP A 346 5.33 -5.25 11.91
CA ASP A 346 5.16 -6.32 12.91
C ASP A 346 4.04 -7.30 12.49
N VAL A 347 2.90 -6.79 12.03
CA VAL A 347 1.82 -7.64 11.50
C VAL A 347 2.31 -8.47 10.32
N ILE A 348 2.82 -7.85 9.25
CA ILE A 348 3.24 -8.56 8.02
C ILE A 348 4.39 -9.54 8.32
N GLN A 349 5.36 -9.15 9.15
CA GLN A 349 6.46 -10.02 9.56
C GLN A 349 5.98 -11.20 10.41
N SER A 350 4.99 -10.99 11.28
CA SER A 350 4.40 -12.07 12.07
C SER A 350 3.75 -13.13 11.18
N LEU A 351 3.09 -12.73 10.08
CA LEU A 351 2.51 -13.65 9.09
C LEU A 351 3.56 -14.46 8.34
N LYS A 352 4.75 -13.87 8.11
CA LYS A 352 5.88 -14.52 7.42
C LYS A 352 6.65 -15.51 8.31
N THR A 353 6.78 -15.19 9.60
CA THR A 353 7.63 -15.97 10.54
C THR A 353 6.87 -17.04 11.29
N LYS A 354 5.58 -16.82 11.51
CA LYS A 354 4.64 -17.81 12.01
C LYS A 354 3.58 -17.86 10.92
N PRO A 355 3.45 -18.94 10.12
CA PRO A 355 2.25 -19.07 9.30
C PRO A 355 1.11 -18.86 10.27
N MET A 356 0.32 -17.81 10.07
CA MET A 356 -0.71 -17.46 11.02
C MET A 356 -1.79 -18.50 10.81
N MET A 357 -1.56 -19.66 11.43
CA MET A 357 -2.52 -20.70 11.65
C MET A 357 -3.56 -20.02 12.52
N ALA A 358 -4.53 -19.36 11.87
CA ALA A 358 -5.82 -19.15 12.49
C ALA A 358 -6.31 -20.56 12.77
N ILE A 359 -6.06 -21.01 14.00
CA ILE A 359 -6.59 -22.25 14.50
C ILE A 359 -8.08 -21.97 14.64
N LEU A 360 -8.85 -22.40 13.65
CA LEU A 360 -10.30 -22.43 13.76
C LEU A 360 -10.60 -23.54 14.78
N ASP A 361 -11.13 -23.15 15.94
CA ASP A 361 -11.64 -24.02 17.00
C ASP A 361 -10.69 -25.10 17.56
N GLY A 362 -9.39 -25.03 17.30
CA GLY A 362 -8.41 -26.03 17.75
C GLY A 362 -8.04 -27.08 16.70
N GLU A 363 -8.74 -27.09 15.56
CA GLU A 363 -8.87 -28.29 14.74
C GLU A 363 -8.52 -28.11 13.25
N ALA A 364 -8.38 -26.87 12.76
CA ALA A 364 -8.03 -26.61 11.37
C ALA A 364 -7.11 -25.38 11.22
N SER A 365 -6.31 -25.33 10.16
CA SER A 365 -5.40 -24.20 9.92
C SER A 365 -5.52 -23.61 8.52
N VAL A 366 -5.32 -22.30 8.42
CA VAL A 366 -5.37 -21.54 7.16
C VAL A 366 -4.04 -20.82 6.98
N PHE A 367 -3.42 -20.94 5.79
CA PHE A 367 -2.25 -20.16 5.44
C PHE A 367 -2.67 -18.76 4.99
N ILE A 368 -2.00 -17.72 5.46
CA ILE A 368 -2.28 -16.34 5.03
C ILE A 368 -1.16 -15.87 4.13
N ASP A 369 -1.48 -15.61 2.87
CA ASP A 369 -0.56 -15.05 1.90
C ASP A 369 -0.82 -13.55 1.71
N VAL A 370 0.26 -12.80 1.50
CA VAL A 370 0.26 -11.33 1.38
C VAL A 370 0.98 -10.95 0.09
N PRO A 371 0.32 -11.06 -1.08
CA PRO A 371 0.93 -10.79 -2.37
C PRO A 371 1.15 -9.29 -2.61
N LEU A 372 0.37 -8.44 -1.94
CA LEU A 372 0.36 -7.00 -2.20
C LEU A 372 0.16 -6.18 -0.92
N CYS A 373 0.96 -5.13 -0.77
CA CYS A 373 0.77 -4.08 0.22
C CYS A 373 0.84 -2.71 -0.48
N VAL A 374 -0.26 -1.97 -0.47
CA VAL A 374 -0.39 -0.64 -1.10
C VAL A 374 -0.43 0.44 -0.04
N PHE A 375 0.33 1.51 -0.27
CA PHE A 375 0.34 2.68 0.61
C PHE A 375 0.67 3.99 -0.10
N GLY A 376 0.65 5.10 0.63
CA GLY A 376 0.98 6.44 0.15
C GLY A 376 2.06 7.14 1.01
N HIS A 377 1.81 8.41 1.37
CA HIS A 377 2.63 9.28 2.23
C HIS A 377 3.99 9.73 1.66
N MET A 378 4.86 8.78 1.33
CA MET A 378 6.22 9.08 0.89
C MET A 378 6.20 9.46 -0.59
N HIS A 379 6.14 10.77 -0.89
CA HIS A 379 5.93 11.24 -2.26
C HIS A 379 6.99 10.75 -3.24
N GLU A 380 6.57 10.51 -4.49
CA GLU A 380 7.42 10.11 -5.62
C GLU A 380 8.59 11.08 -5.81
N GLN A 381 8.29 12.37 -5.89
CA GLN A 381 9.30 13.40 -6.04
C GLN A 381 9.87 13.74 -4.67
N LEU A 382 11.20 13.61 -4.54
CA LEU A 382 11.87 13.92 -3.28
C LEU A 382 11.80 15.43 -3.00
N GLN A 383 11.41 15.79 -1.78
CA GLN A 383 11.46 17.17 -1.28
C GLN A 383 12.90 17.65 -1.13
N TRP A 384 13.80 16.74 -0.74
CA TRP A 384 15.22 17.01 -0.66
C TRP A 384 16.05 15.75 -0.95
N ASP A 385 17.09 15.93 -1.76
CA ASP A 385 18.12 14.93 -1.99
C ASP A 385 19.48 15.67 -2.08
N PRO A 386 20.50 15.24 -1.31
CA PRO A 386 21.81 15.88 -1.31
C PRO A 386 22.53 15.79 -2.67
N GLN A 387 22.02 14.98 -3.61
CA GLN A 387 22.54 14.78 -4.97
C GLN A 387 21.71 15.48 -6.06
N GLY A 388 20.60 16.17 -5.71
CA GLY A 388 19.69 16.89 -6.63
C GLY A 388 18.30 16.23 -6.74
N TYR A 389 17.30 16.89 -7.36
CA TYR A 389 15.92 16.38 -7.49
C TYR A 389 15.88 14.91 -7.92
N GLY A 390 15.46 14.03 -7.00
CA GLY A 390 15.41 12.59 -7.20
C GLY A 390 13.98 12.06 -7.26
N ILE A 391 13.85 10.85 -7.79
CA ILE A 391 12.62 10.06 -7.79
C ILE A 391 12.78 8.91 -6.82
N ARG A 392 11.80 8.74 -5.95
CA ARG A 392 11.71 7.66 -4.98
C ARG A 392 11.45 6.33 -5.67
N GLN A 393 11.99 5.26 -5.12
CA GLN A 393 11.58 3.91 -5.46
C GLN A 393 10.12 3.71 -5.04
N MET A 394 9.22 3.53 -6.01
CA MET A 394 7.78 3.39 -5.75
C MET A 394 7.31 1.94 -5.61
N VAL A 395 8.15 0.97 -5.98
CA VAL A 395 7.84 -0.47 -5.88
C VAL A 395 9.05 -1.25 -5.36
N VAL A 396 8.81 -2.10 -4.37
CA VAL A 396 9.78 -3.05 -3.80
C VAL A 396 9.13 -4.42 -3.72
N GLU A 397 9.82 -5.48 -4.13
CA GLU A 397 9.39 -6.86 -3.83
C GLU A 397 10.27 -7.43 -2.72
N SER A 398 9.66 -8.01 -1.70
CA SER A 398 10.38 -8.70 -0.62
C SER A 398 9.55 -9.82 0.01
N HIS A 399 10.13 -11.02 0.04
CA HIS A 399 9.51 -12.25 0.56
C HIS A 399 8.09 -12.46 -0.01
N HIS A 400 7.96 -12.50 -1.34
CA HIS A 400 6.71 -12.70 -2.10
C HIS A 400 5.62 -11.62 -1.92
N THR A 401 5.89 -10.56 -1.16
CA THR A 401 5.02 -9.39 -1.09
C THR A 401 5.58 -8.30 -2.01
N VAL A 402 4.74 -7.79 -2.91
CA VAL A 402 5.03 -6.54 -3.63
C VAL A 402 4.49 -5.37 -2.82
N TYR A 403 5.36 -4.44 -2.48
CA TYR A 403 5.06 -3.20 -1.79
C TYR A 403 4.98 -2.08 -2.82
N VAL A 404 3.84 -1.40 -2.89
CA VAL A 404 3.57 -0.33 -3.86
C VAL A 404 3.21 0.94 -3.11
N ASN A 405 4.06 1.95 -3.27
CA ASN A 405 3.75 3.31 -2.86
C ASN A 405 3.09 4.04 -4.04
N ALA A 406 1.87 4.51 -3.83
CA ALA A 406 1.06 5.19 -4.84
C ALA A 406 1.11 6.72 -4.72
N ALA A 407 1.87 7.30 -3.79
CA ALA A 407 1.92 8.74 -3.50
C ALA A 407 2.62 9.58 -4.60
N VAL A 408 1.96 9.75 -5.74
CA VAL A 408 2.43 10.61 -6.84
C VAL A 408 1.79 11.98 -6.67
N VAL A 409 2.57 12.96 -6.20
CA VAL A 409 2.10 14.32 -5.92
C VAL A 409 2.95 15.33 -6.70
N PRO A 410 2.34 16.29 -7.43
CA PRO A 410 0.90 16.39 -7.71
C PRO A 410 0.42 15.24 -8.61
N ARG A 411 -0.80 14.74 -8.34
CA ARG A 411 -1.52 13.72 -9.14
C ARG A 411 -2.01 14.28 -10.47
N VAL A 412 -2.31 15.56 -10.50
CA VAL A 412 -2.79 16.26 -11.69
C VAL A 412 -1.68 17.17 -12.18
N ARG A 413 -1.15 16.88 -13.38
CA ARG A 413 -0.04 17.61 -13.99
C ARG A 413 -0.46 18.19 -15.33
N ALA A 414 0.09 19.34 -15.70
CA ALA A 414 -0.12 19.90 -17.03
C ALA A 414 0.56 19.02 -18.09
N ALA A 415 0.02 18.99 -19.30
CA ALA A 415 0.55 18.21 -20.41
C ALA A 415 2.06 18.42 -20.62
N ARG A 416 2.52 19.68 -20.57
CA ARG A 416 3.94 20.04 -20.70
C ARG A 416 4.86 19.33 -19.71
N GLU A 417 4.40 19.17 -18.47
CA GLU A 417 5.19 18.56 -17.40
C GLU A 417 5.35 17.05 -17.65
N ILE A 418 4.32 16.41 -18.23
CA ILE A 418 4.38 15.00 -18.62
C ILE A 418 5.24 14.78 -19.86
N ALA A 419 5.21 15.67 -20.85
CA ALA A 419 6.11 15.62 -22.01
C ALA A 419 7.58 15.76 -21.61
N GLU A 420 7.89 16.65 -20.66
CA GLU A 420 9.24 16.80 -20.11
C GLU A 420 9.70 15.53 -19.38
N LEU A 421 8.83 14.90 -18.58
CA LEU A 421 9.12 13.66 -17.86
C LEU A 421 9.28 12.43 -18.79
N SER A 422 8.56 12.40 -19.90
CA SER A 422 8.62 11.32 -20.90
C SER A 422 9.75 11.49 -21.91
N GLY A 423 10.41 12.65 -21.96
CA GLY A 423 11.41 12.98 -22.99
C GLY A 423 10.84 13.05 -24.41
N GLN A 424 9.50 13.13 -24.56
CA GLN A 424 8.80 13.20 -25.85
C GLN A 424 8.28 14.63 -26.07
N ALA A 425 8.90 15.35 -27.00
CA ALA A 425 8.72 16.80 -27.20
C ALA A 425 7.44 17.23 -27.95
N SER A 426 6.62 16.30 -28.44
CA SER A 426 5.41 16.63 -29.22
C SER A 426 4.18 16.70 -28.33
N LEU A 427 3.90 17.89 -27.83
CA LEU A 427 2.62 18.25 -27.19
C LEU A 427 1.67 18.79 -28.26
N GLU A 428 0.45 18.26 -28.33
CA GLU A 428 -0.58 18.89 -29.15
C GLU A 428 -1.12 20.16 -28.45
N PRO A 429 -1.33 21.29 -29.16
CA PRO A 429 -1.90 22.49 -28.56
C PRO A 429 -3.28 22.22 -27.94
N GLY A 430 -3.43 22.43 -26.63
CA GLY A 430 -4.71 22.31 -25.91
C GLY A 430 -4.95 20.97 -25.19
N GLU A 431 -3.90 20.19 -24.95
CA GLU A 431 -3.94 19.04 -24.03
C GLU A 431 -4.33 19.50 -22.60
N GLN A 432 -5.49 19.02 -22.15
CA GLN A 432 -6.00 19.13 -20.77
C GLN A 432 -4.99 18.54 -19.77
N PRO A 433 -5.10 18.84 -18.46
CA PRO A 433 -4.25 18.19 -17.46
C PRO A 433 -4.39 16.66 -17.50
N PHE A 434 -3.30 15.99 -17.11
CA PHE A 434 -3.21 14.56 -16.99
C PHE A 434 -3.43 14.13 -15.55
N HIS A 435 -4.18 13.05 -15.37
CA HIS A 435 -4.50 12.47 -14.08
C HIS A 435 -3.71 11.19 -13.86
N ASN A 436 -3.07 11.07 -12.70
CA ASN A 436 -2.25 9.92 -12.35
C ASN A 436 -3.05 8.80 -11.68
N PHE A 437 -2.75 7.56 -12.07
CA PHE A 437 -3.10 6.36 -11.30
C PHE A 437 -1.92 5.39 -11.28
N THR A 438 -1.76 4.66 -10.18
CA THR A 438 -0.89 3.47 -10.16
C THR A 438 -1.78 2.26 -10.38
N VAL A 439 -1.52 1.48 -11.43
CA VAL A 439 -2.32 0.30 -11.80
C VAL A 439 -1.50 -0.96 -11.57
N ILE A 440 -2.14 -1.96 -10.97
CA ILE A 440 -1.54 -3.23 -10.59
C ILE A 440 -2.37 -4.33 -11.22
N ASP A 441 -1.74 -5.14 -12.06
CA ASP A 441 -2.34 -6.35 -12.61
C ASP A 441 -1.87 -7.54 -11.77
N MET A 442 -2.82 -8.16 -11.07
CA MET A 442 -2.62 -9.38 -10.30
C MET A 442 -3.15 -10.57 -11.09
N GLU A 443 -2.33 -11.58 -11.32
CA GLU A 443 -2.75 -12.79 -12.02
C GLU A 443 -3.26 -13.82 -11.03
N GLN A 444 -4.44 -14.35 -11.34
CA GLN A 444 -5.06 -15.45 -10.63
C GLN A 444 -4.60 -16.78 -11.25
N ARG A 445 -4.10 -17.69 -10.42
CA ARG A 445 -3.78 -19.05 -10.87
C ARG A 445 -5.07 -19.79 -11.19
N ALA A 446 -5.12 -20.48 -12.33
CA ALA A 446 -6.20 -21.43 -12.61
C ALA A 446 -6.02 -22.67 -11.70
N CYS A 447 -6.68 -22.69 -10.55
CA CYS A 447 -6.82 -23.92 -9.79
C CYS A 447 -7.63 -24.91 -10.64
N ARG A 448 -7.04 -26.02 -11.07
CA ARG A 448 -7.80 -27.09 -11.72
C ARG A 448 -8.76 -27.66 -10.68
N GLU A 449 -10.06 -27.64 -10.96
CA GLU A 449 -11.12 -28.15 -10.06
C GLU A 449 -10.86 -29.58 -9.56
N THR A 450 -10.13 -30.39 -10.33
CA THR A 450 -9.72 -31.76 -9.96
C THR A 450 -8.64 -31.84 -8.88
N GLU A 451 -7.89 -30.75 -8.65
CA GLU A 451 -6.89 -30.64 -7.59
C GLU A 451 -7.51 -30.10 -6.29
N ALA A 452 -8.63 -29.38 -6.33
CA ALA A 452 -9.28 -28.87 -5.10
C ALA A 452 -9.81 -29.99 -4.17
N ALA A 453 -10.04 -31.20 -4.69
CA ALA A 453 -10.51 -32.35 -3.91
C ALA A 453 -9.38 -33.11 -3.18
N THR A 454 -8.11 -32.92 -3.56
CA THR A 454 -6.96 -33.67 -3.00
C THR A 454 -5.65 -32.90 -2.89
N CYS A 455 -5.58 -31.63 -3.29
CA CYS A 455 -4.35 -30.83 -3.25
C CYS A 455 -4.22 -30.16 -1.88
N PRO A 456 -3.28 -30.62 -1.05
CA PRO A 456 -2.99 -29.94 0.20
C PRO A 456 -2.04 -28.80 -0.18
N ALA A 457 -2.55 -27.57 -0.30
CA ALA A 457 -1.71 -26.39 -0.40
C ALA A 457 -0.86 -26.32 0.89
N LYS A 458 0.34 -26.91 0.81
CA LYS A 458 1.27 -27.13 1.92
C LYS A 458 2.41 -26.11 1.91
N GLU A 459 2.55 -25.35 0.82
CA GLU A 459 3.70 -24.49 0.55
C GLU A 459 3.24 -23.08 0.12
N PRO A 460 4.01 -22.02 0.43
CA PRO A 460 3.76 -20.64 -0.03
C PRO A 460 3.64 -20.48 -1.55
N ASP A 461 4.19 -21.43 -2.33
CA ASP A 461 4.18 -21.37 -3.79
C ASP A 461 2.80 -21.58 -4.42
N ASP A 462 1.81 -22.01 -3.63
CA ASP A 462 0.41 -22.21 -4.03
C ASP A 462 -0.44 -20.92 -4.00
N ALA A 463 0.19 -19.74 -3.92
CA ALA A 463 -0.47 -18.43 -3.97
C ALA A 463 -1.52 -18.33 -5.10
N LEU A 464 -2.75 -18.00 -4.73
CA LEU A 464 -3.89 -17.88 -5.65
C LEU A 464 -3.76 -16.66 -6.55
N TYR A 465 -3.24 -15.55 -6.00
CA TYR A 465 -2.96 -14.32 -6.71
C TYR A 465 -1.49 -13.95 -6.57
N ARG A 466 -0.85 -13.56 -7.67
CA ARG A 466 0.50 -12.96 -7.69
C ARG A 466 0.48 -11.65 -8.47
N VAL A 467 1.27 -10.68 -8.04
CA VAL A 467 1.41 -9.41 -8.78
C VAL A 467 2.24 -9.66 -10.04
N ARG A 468 1.65 -9.43 -11.23
CA ARG A 468 2.35 -9.58 -12.51
C ARG A 468 3.02 -8.29 -12.94
N LYS A 469 2.28 -7.18 -12.89
CA LYS A 469 2.77 -5.87 -13.35
C LYS A 469 2.29 -4.77 -12.44
N VAL A 470 3.15 -3.79 -12.21
CA VAL A 470 2.77 -2.48 -11.64
C VAL A 470 3.20 -1.42 -12.64
N PHE A 471 2.28 -0.56 -13.02
CA PHE A 471 2.55 0.51 -13.96
C PHE A 471 1.85 1.80 -13.53
N GLN A 472 2.55 2.91 -13.70
CA GLN A 472 2.01 4.24 -13.49
C GLN A 472 1.41 4.73 -14.80
N VAL A 473 0.21 5.32 -14.74
CA VAL A 473 -0.50 5.84 -15.90
C VAL A 473 -0.89 7.29 -15.70
N TRP A 474 -0.67 8.08 -16.75
CA TRP A 474 -1.12 9.46 -16.85
C TRP A 474 -2.14 9.53 -17.97
N LEU A 475 -3.38 9.88 -17.62
CA LEU A 475 -4.51 9.86 -18.54
C LEU A 475 -5.04 11.28 -18.78
N SER A 476 -5.29 11.61 -20.04
CA SER A 476 -5.94 12.87 -20.44
C SER A 476 -7.43 12.66 -20.68
N GLU A 477 -8.24 13.67 -20.33
CA GLU A 477 -9.70 13.67 -20.53
C GLU A 477 -10.10 13.59 -22.02
N LYS A 478 -9.38 14.25 -22.93
CA LYS A 478 -9.78 14.39 -24.35
C LYS A 478 -9.38 13.21 -25.24
N ALA A 479 -8.35 12.47 -24.85
CA ALA A 479 -7.79 11.37 -25.66
C ALA A 479 -7.36 10.18 -24.79
N PRO A 480 -8.24 9.67 -23.92
CA PRO A 480 -7.84 8.72 -22.88
C PRO A 480 -7.37 7.35 -23.41
N GLN A 481 -7.69 7.01 -24.66
CA GLN A 481 -7.26 5.76 -25.29
C GLN A 481 -6.01 5.90 -26.18
N THR A 482 -5.63 7.13 -26.56
CA THR A 482 -4.57 7.41 -27.56
C THR A 482 -3.48 8.37 -27.06
N ALA A 483 -3.64 8.92 -25.86
CA ALA A 483 -2.71 9.84 -25.20
C ALA A 483 -2.52 9.46 -23.73
N SER A 484 -2.21 8.19 -23.48
CA SER A 484 -1.83 7.71 -22.15
C SER A 484 -0.32 7.60 -22.09
N TYR A 485 0.28 8.13 -21.03
CA TYR A 485 1.68 7.84 -20.73
C TYR A 485 1.73 6.73 -19.70
N VAL A 486 2.44 5.66 -20.02
CA VAL A 486 2.56 4.46 -19.19
C VAL A 486 4.03 4.27 -18.84
N THR A 487 4.29 4.07 -17.56
CA THR A 487 5.61 3.71 -17.03
C THR A 487 5.49 2.36 -16.34
N CYS A 488 6.16 1.33 -16.84
CA CYS A 488 6.27 0.06 -16.13
C CYS A 488 7.23 0.23 -14.93
N LEU A 489 6.71 0.05 -13.72
CA LEU A 489 7.47 0.16 -12.47
C LEU A 489 7.96 -1.20 -11.97
N TYR A 490 7.21 -2.25 -12.30
CA TYR A 490 7.52 -3.62 -11.90
C TYR A 490 6.88 -4.59 -12.89
N GLU A 491 7.61 -5.65 -13.23
CA GLU A 491 7.12 -6.80 -13.99
C GLU A 491 7.76 -8.06 -13.42
N SER A 492 6.94 -9.05 -13.08
CA SER A 492 7.44 -10.31 -12.51
C SER A 492 8.28 -11.05 -13.57
N SER A 493 9.45 -11.53 -13.17
CA SER A 493 10.37 -12.27 -14.05
C SER A 493 9.92 -13.70 -14.36
N THR A 494 8.95 -14.22 -13.60
CA THR A 494 8.39 -15.55 -13.79
C THR A 494 7.38 -15.55 -14.93
N GLU A 495 7.81 -16.04 -16.10
CA GLU A 495 6.87 -16.55 -17.10
C GLU A 495 6.25 -17.84 -16.55
N TYR A 496 4.92 -17.85 -16.41
CA TYR A 496 4.18 -19.08 -16.14
C TYR A 496 4.32 -19.99 -17.37
N GLY A 497 5.15 -21.04 -17.28
CA GLY A 497 5.18 -22.09 -18.30
C GLY A 497 6.54 -22.57 -18.82
N GLN A 498 7.66 -22.25 -18.18
CA GLN A 498 8.88 -23.04 -18.39
C GLN A 498 9.37 -23.57 -17.05
N ASP A 499 9.06 -24.85 -16.78
CA ASP A 499 9.87 -25.64 -15.88
C ASP A 499 11.33 -25.52 -16.34
N PRO A 500 12.27 -25.10 -15.48
CA PRO A 500 13.67 -25.32 -15.78
C PRO A 500 13.91 -26.84 -15.66
N GLU A 501 14.02 -27.52 -16.80
CA GLU A 501 14.48 -28.91 -16.89
C GLU A 501 15.82 -29.14 -16.17
#